data_AF-A0A645API7-F1
#
_entry.id   AF-A0A645API7-F1
#
_cell.length_a   1.000
_cell.length_b   1.000
_cell.length_c   1.000
_cell.angle_alpha   90.00
_cell.angle_beta   90.00
_cell.angle_gamma   90.00
#
_symmetry.space_group_name_H-M   'P 1'
#
loop_
_entity.id
_entity.type
_entity.pdbx_description
1 polymer ?
#
loop_
_entity_poly.entity_id
_entity_poly.type
_entity_poly.pdbx_seq_one_letter_code
_entity_poly.pdbx_strand_id
1 'polypeptide(L)'
;MASSWGKALGVIKLSLKWDGKAWNVDKSGSKSELRNIQTGKDAAGKPVYVEADPSIAPLIETEHQAAITYVKTPIGTTDFRMSTQFADVGDPGAIQLVNQAQREYVSAYIQANLPQYKDLPVLSVSAPFKSGFQGAADYTDVAAGALSISSAADLYLYPNTVYAVKVNGADIKDWLEAAAKRFNQIDPAKTGEQQLISTFPGYNFDMFTTPDVQYEIDVTQPLGSRIRNLSYLGKPMDTAQEFVIATNNYRATSGASFIPKLDGSSAIWASPDANRDVVIDYVKKNVSITRTANGSAKSWKFTPAKTAGDVVFSSGPGALGVAQAAGLANVSLLVADDGSGKGTSKYKLDLSK
;
A
#
# COMPACT_ATOMS: atom_id res chain seq x y z
N MET A 1 9.22 -15.89 -17.71
CA MET A 1 7.90 -15.99 -17.02
C MET A 1 6.90 -15.10 -17.71
N ALA A 2 5.63 -15.48 -17.74
CA ALA A 2 4.60 -14.84 -18.56
C ALA A 2 3.86 -13.66 -17.87
N SER A 3 4.62 -12.78 -17.20
CA SER A 3 4.04 -11.64 -16.48
C SER A 3 2.94 -12.06 -15.48
N SER A 4 1.91 -11.23 -15.28
CA SER A 4 0.74 -11.50 -14.42
C SER A 4 -0.54 -10.95 -15.07
N TRP A 5 -1.70 -11.39 -14.57
CA TRP A 5 -3.03 -10.89 -14.99
C TRP A 5 -3.33 -11.02 -16.49
N GLY A 6 -2.82 -12.07 -17.13
CA GLY A 6 -3.04 -12.31 -18.55
C GLY A 6 -2.36 -11.31 -19.50
N LYS A 7 -1.42 -10.49 -19.01
CA LYS A 7 -0.70 -9.49 -19.84
C LYS A 7 0.17 -10.12 -20.94
N ALA A 8 0.58 -11.36 -20.74
CA ALA A 8 1.37 -12.07 -21.72
C ALA A 8 1.12 -13.58 -21.67
N LEU A 9 1.21 -14.23 -22.82
CA LEU A 9 1.14 -15.67 -22.98
C LEU A 9 2.55 -16.22 -23.18
N GLY A 10 2.99 -17.09 -22.27
CA GLY A 10 4.22 -17.86 -22.44
C GLY A 10 3.97 -19.03 -23.38
N VAL A 11 4.69 -19.09 -24.50
CA VAL A 11 4.57 -20.18 -25.48
C VAL A 11 5.88 -20.94 -25.51
N ILE A 12 5.82 -22.24 -25.20
CA ILE A 12 6.99 -23.13 -25.21
C ILE A 12 6.75 -24.21 -26.25
N LYS A 13 7.55 -24.18 -27.32
CA LYS A 13 7.62 -25.24 -28.31
C LYS A 13 8.77 -26.18 -27.91
N LEU A 14 8.42 -27.39 -27.47
CA LEU A 14 9.40 -28.44 -27.20
C LEU A 14 9.59 -29.29 -28.45
N SER A 15 10.83 -29.38 -28.91
CA SER A 15 11.22 -30.39 -29.90
C SER A 15 11.62 -31.65 -29.16
N LEU A 16 11.10 -32.80 -29.60
CA LEU A 16 11.37 -34.09 -28.97
C LEU A 16 12.12 -34.98 -29.96
N LYS A 17 13.12 -35.70 -29.46
CA LYS A 17 13.86 -36.72 -30.20
C LYS A 17 13.75 -38.07 -29.50
N TRP A 18 13.46 -39.10 -30.27
CA TRP A 18 13.49 -40.48 -29.79
C TRP A 18 14.91 -41.02 -29.92
N ASP A 19 15.48 -41.58 -28.85
CA ASP A 19 16.85 -42.13 -28.84
C ASP A 19 16.90 -43.66 -29.02
N GLY A 20 15.76 -44.29 -29.30
CA GLY A 20 15.63 -45.75 -29.36
C GLY A 20 15.04 -46.37 -28.09
N LYS A 21 15.01 -45.65 -26.96
CA LYS A 21 14.49 -46.11 -25.67
C LYS A 21 13.51 -45.14 -25.02
N ALA A 22 13.75 -43.83 -25.15
CA ALA A 22 12.92 -42.79 -24.55
C ALA A 22 12.84 -41.54 -25.44
N TRP A 23 11.76 -40.78 -25.25
CA TRP A 23 11.65 -39.42 -25.78
C TRP A 23 12.48 -38.49 -24.92
N ASN A 24 13.36 -37.73 -25.56
CA ASN A 24 14.18 -36.70 -24.92
C ASN A 24 13.84 -35.33 -25.50
N VAL A 25 13.89 -34.30 -24.67
CA VAL A 25 13.79 -32.91 -25.16
C VAL A 25 15.05 -32.56 -25.94
N ASP A 26 14.88 -32.26 -27.21
CA ASP A 26 15.91 -31.63 -28.01
C ASP A 26 15.95 -30.12 -27.71
N LYS A 27 16.87 -29.73 -26.82
CA LYS A 27 16.98 -28.35 -26.37
C LYS A 27 17.33 -27.40 -27.52
N SER A 28 18.16 -27.82 -28.48
CA SER A 28 18.54 -26.97 -29.62
C SER A 28 17.39 -26.75 -30.60
N GLY A 29 16.48 -27.72 -30.73
CA GLY A 29 15.27 -27.58 -31.53
C GLY A 29 14.11 -26.91 -30.79
N SER A 30 14.19 -26.76 -29.48
CA SER A 30 13.13 -26.18 -28.66
C SER A 30 13.20 -24.65 -28.68
N LYS A 31 12.05 -23.99 -28.60
CA LYS A 31 11.94 -22.52 -28.57
C LYS A 31 10.93 -22.09 -27.52
N SER A 32 11.21 -20.98 -26.86
CA SER A 32 10.25 -20.31 -25.97
C SER A 32 10.10 -18.87 -26.39
N GLU A 33 8.89 -18.36 -26.35
CA GLU A 33 8.59 -16.95 -26.60
C GLU A 33 7.54 -16.43 -25.62
N LEU A 34 7.49 -15.11 -25.53
CA LEU A 34 6.50 -14.39 -24.75
C LEU A 34 5.67 -13.51 -25.70
N ARG A 35 4.36 -13.75 -25.75
CA ARG A 35 3.42 -12.98 -26.58
C ARG A 35 2.65 -12.00 -25.71
N ASN A 36 2.94 -10.71 -25.81
CA ASN A 36 2.20 -9.68 -25.08
C ASN A 36 0.84 -9.41 -25.73
N ILE A 37 -0.18 -9.16 -24.91
CA ILE A 37 -1.49 -8.73 -25.43
C ILE A 37 -1.44 -7.29 -25.96
N GLN A 38 -0.50 -6.46 -25.47
CA GLN A 38 -0.27 -5.12 -26.01
C GLN A 38 0.63 -5.22 -27.24
N THR A 39 0.11 -4.82 -28.39
CA THR A 39 0.78 -4.92 -29.71
C THR A 39 1.45 -3.61 -30.14
N GLY A 40 1.11 -2.48 -29.49
CA GLY A 40 1.72 -1.20 -29.78
C GLY A 40 1.09 -0.04 -29.02
N LYS A 41 1.20 1.15 -29.60
CA LYS A 41 0.50 2.37 -29.19
C LYS A 41 -0.11 3.03 -30.43
N ASP A 42 -1.24 3.70 -30.28
CA ASP A 42 -1.85 4.50 -31.34
C ASP A 42 -1.15 5.87 -31.50
N ALA A 43 -1.64 6.70 -32.43
CA ALA A 43 -1.09 8.03 -32.69
C ALA A 43 -1.18 9.00 -31.49
N ALA A 44 -2.10 8.73 -30.55
CA ALA A 44 -2.23 9.47 -29.29
C ALA A 44 -1.38 8.87 -28.16
N GLY A 45 -0.58 7.83 -28.45
CA GLY A 45 0.25 7.14 -27.46
C GLY A 45 -0.52 6.16 -26.57
N LYS A 46 -1.80 5.89 -26.84
CA LYS A 46 -2.62 4.96 -26.07
C LYS A 46 -2.24 3.52 -26.42
N PRO A 47 -2.13 2.60 -25.44
CA PRO A 47 -1.87 1.19 -25.70
C PRO A 47 -2.89 0.56 -26.66
N VAL A 48 -2.40 -0.16 -27.67
CA VAL A 48 -3.19 -1.00 -28.57
C VAL A 48 -3.00 -2.45 -28.18
N TYR A 49 -4.09 -3.20 -28.13
CA TYR A 49 -4.12 -4.61 -27.72
C TYR A 49 -4.56 -5.52 -28.88
N VAL A 50 -4.26 -6.81 -28.77
CA VAL A 50 -4.87 -7.84 -29.61
C VAL A 50 -6.40 -7.80 -29.50
N GLU A 51 -7.09 -8.12 -30.59
CA GLU A 51 -8.55 -8.20 -30.58
C GLU A 51 -9.01 -9.33 -29.66
N ALA A 52 -10.05 -9.06 -28.86
CA ALA A 52 -10.66 -10.07 -28.00
C ALA A 52 -11.51 -11.03 -28.86
N ASP A 53 -11.46 -12.32 -28.54
CA ASP A 53 -12.35 -13.30 -29.15
C ASP A 53 -13.81 -12.99 -28.74
N PRO A 54 -14.71 -12.68 -29.69
CA PRO A 54 -16.07 -12.25 -29.39
C PRO A 54 -16.92 -13.35 -28.75
N SER A 55 -16.50 -14.62 -28.80
CA SER A 55 -17.23 -15.74 -28.19
C SER A 55 -17.06 -15.83 -26.67
N ILE A 56 -16.02 -15.21 -26.10
CA ILE A 56 -15.66 -15.41 -24.69
C ILE A 56 -16.53 -14.58 -23.74
N ALA A 57 -16.72 -13.29 -24.02
CA ALA A 57 -17.47 -12.41 -23.12
C ALA A 57 -18.92 -12.91 -22.86
N PRO A 58 -19.68 -13.38 -23.87
CA PRO A 58 -21.01 -13.93 -23.64
C PRO A 58 -21.07 -15.14 -22.69
N LEU A 59 -19.98 -15.92 -22.57
CA LEU A 59 -19.96 -17.12 -21.71
C LEU A 59 -19.96 -16.78 -20.22
N ILE A 60 -19.56 -15.56 -19.85
CA ILE A 60 -19.41 -15.13 -18.45
C ILE A 60 -20.22 -13.86 -18.13
N GLU A 61 -21.09 -13.42 -19.04
CA GLU A 61 -21.82 -12.16 -18.91
C GLU A 61 -22.71 -12.16 -17.66
N THR A 62 -23.35 -13.28 -17.35
CA THR A 62 -24.19 -13.43 -16.15
C THR A 62 -23.38 -13.21 -14.88
N GLU A 63 -22.23 -13.88 -14.75
CA GLU A 63 -21.32 -13.75 -13.60
C GLU A 63 -20.70 -12.36 -13.54
N HIS A 64 -20.37 -11.75 -14.70
CA HIS A 64 -19.86 -10.39 -14.79
C HIS A 64 -20.86 -9.36 -14.23
N GLN A 65 -22.12 -9.43 -14.67
CA GLN A 65 -23.17 -8.54 -14.17
C GLN A 65 -23.51 -8.80 -12.70
N ALA A 66 -23.50 -10.06 -12.27
CA ALA A 66 -23.68 -10.42 -10.86
C ALA A 66 -22.55 -9.82 -9.99
N ALA A 67 -21.30 -9.90 -10.44
CA ALA A 67 -20.15 -9.31 -9.74
C ALA A 67 -20.25 -7.78 -9.69
N ILE A 68 -20.61 -7.11 -10.80
CA ILE A 68 -20.84 -5.65 -10.84
C ILE A 68 -21.92 -5.26 -9.83
N THR A 69 -23.04 -6.00 -9.81
CA THR A 69 -24.15 -5.74 -8.89
C THR A 69 -23.71 -5.91 -7.44
N TYR A 70 -22.99 -7.00 -7.13
CA TYR A 70 -22.46 -7.25 -5.80
C TYR A 70 -21.52 -6.13 -5.33
N VAL A 71 -20.51 -5.75 -6.13
CA VAL A 71 -19.53 -4.73 -5.70
C VAL A 71 -20.13 -3.31 -5.62
N LYS A 72 -21.27 -3.07 -6.29
CA LYS A 72 -22.05 -1.82 -6.16
C LYS A 72 -22.91 -1.77 -4.91
N THR A 73 -23.03 -2.85 -4.14
CA THR A 73 -23.80 -2.86 -2.88
C THR A 73 -23.34 -1.72 -1.96
N PRO A 74 -24.24 -0.79 -1.59
CA PRO A 74 -23.90 0.33 -0.69
C PRO A 74 -23.50 -0.17 0.69
N ILE A 75 -22.50 0.48 1.28
CA ILE A 75 -22.00 0.15 2.63
C ILE A 75 -21.93 1.38 3.55
N GLY A 76 -21.94 2.60 3.01
CA GLY A 76 -21.91 3.83 3.81
C GLY A 76 -21.67 5.08 2.97
N THR A 77 -21.17 6.13 3.61
CA THR A 77 -20.81 7.41 2.95
C THR A 77 -19.52 7.99 3.55
N THR A 78 -18.85 8.87 2.82
CA THR A 78 -17.68 9.63 3.27
C THR A 78 -17.78 11.11 2.87
N ASP A 79 -17.31 12.02 3.73
CA ASP A 79 -17.24 13.46 3.42
C ASP A 79 -15.95 13.89 2.68
N PHE A 80 -15.00 12.96 2.52
CA PHE A 80 -13.70 13.25 1.92
C PHE A 80 -13.24 12.16 0.96
N ARG A 81 -12.32 12.55 0.07
CA ARG A 81 -11.64 11.64 -0.85
C ARG A 81 -10.56 10.86 -0.10
N MET A 82 -10.66 9.53 -0.11
CA MET A 82 -9.64 8.63 0.44
C MET A 82 -8.66 8.26 -0.68
N SER A 83 -7.43 8.75 -0.59
CA SER A 83 -6.41 8.54 -1.62
C SER A 83 -5.07 8.12 -1.04
N THR A 84 -4.27 7.41 -1.84
CA THR A 84 -2.86 7.11 -1.56
C THR A 84 -1.89 7.92 -2.41
N GLN A 85 -2.36 8.87 -3.22
CA GLN A 85 -1.51 9.70 -4.10
C GLN A 85 -0.41 10.46 -3.33
N PHE A 86 -0.67 10.81 -2.07
CA PHE A 86 0.29 11.53 -1.21
C PHE A 86 0.56 10.78 0.10
N ALA A 87 0.33 9.47 0.14
CA ALA A 87 0.62 8.65 1.31
C ALA A 87 2.10 8.68 1.70
N ASP A 88 2.99 8.62 0.70
CA ASP A 88 4.44 8.70 0.91
C ASP A 88 4.93 10.07 1.44
N VAL A 89 4.05 11.08 1.50
CA VAL A 89 4.36 12.42 2.04
C VAL A 89 3.41 12.86 3.14
N GLY A 90 2.75 11.90 3.80
CA GLY A 90 2.04 12.12 5.06
C GLY A 90 0.53 12.23 4.98
N ASP A 91 -0.11 11.93 3.85
CA ASP A 91 -1.58 11.78 3.79
C ASP A 91 -2.02 10.38 4.28
N PRO A 92 -2.72 10.26 5.41
CA PRO A 92 -3.19 8.97 5.92
C PRO A 92 -4.56 8.57 5.32
N GLY A 93 -5.15 9.40 4.44
CA GLY A 93 -6.58 9.40 4.15
C GLY A 93 -7.20 8.05 3.76
N ALA A 94 -6.50 7.22 2.98
CA ALA A 94 -6.96 5.87 2.63
C ALA A 94 -6.51 4.76 3.60
N ILE A 95 -5.53 5.03 4.45
CA ILE A 95 -4.89 4.02 5.33
C ILE A 95 -5.50 4.03 6.73
N GLN A 96 -5.91 5.19 7.24
CA GLN A 96 -6.45 5.32 8.58
C GLN A 96 -7.73 4.53 8.80
N LEU A 97 -8.67 4.54 7.84
CA LEU A 97 -9.89 3.74 7.95
C LEU A 97 -9.59 2.23 8.04
N VAL A 98 -8.62 1.74 7.26
CA VAL A 98 -8.18 0.34 7.30
C VAL A 98 -7.60 -0.01 8.68
N ASN A 99 -6.70 0.82 9.19
CA ASN A 99 -6.10 0.62 10.51
C ASN A 99 -7.14 0.68 11.64
N GLN A 100 -8.15 1.55 11.53
CA GLN A 100 -9.25 1.62 12.50
C GLN A 100 -10.10 0.34 12.48
N ALA A 101 -10.46 -0.16 11.30
CA ALA A 101 -11.22 -1.39 11.15
C ALA A 101 -10.47 -2.60 11.73
N GLN A 102 -9.19 -2.76 11.37
CA GLN A 102 -8.31 -3.82 11.90
C GLN A 102 -8.18 -3.74 13.43
N ARG A 103 -7.89 -2.54 13.96
CA ARG A 103 -7.74 -2.31 15.41
C ARG A 103 -9.01 -2.64 16.17
N GLU A 104 -10.17 -2.17 15.71
CA GLU A 104 -11.44 -2.40 16.38
C GLU A 104 -11.78 -3.91 16.41
N TYR A 105 -11.62 -4.58 15.27
CA TYR A 105 -11.87 -6.00 15.12
C TYR A 105 -10.96 -6.85 16.02
N VAL A 106 -9.65 -6.59 16.02
CA VAL A 106 -8.69 -7.27 16.91
C VAL A 106 -8.98 -6.96 18.38
N SER A 107 -9.25 -5.70 18.73
CA SER A 107 -9.55 -5.31 20.11
C SER A 107 -10.76 -6.07 20.66
N ALA A 108 -11.84 -6.14 19.88
CA ALA A 108 -13.04 -6.88 20.28
C ALA A 108 -12.75 -8.37 20.50
N TYR A 109 -11.96 -8.98 19.61
CA TYR A 109 -11.58 -10.39 19.75
C TYR A 109 -10.71 -10.64 20.99
N ILE A 110 -9.71 -9.79 21.25
CA ILE A 110 -8.84 -9.90 22.42
C ILE A 110 -9.66 -9.83 23.71
N GLN A 111 -10.55 -8.84 23.83
CA GLN A 111 -11.37 -8.67 25.04
C GLN A 111 -12.29 -9.87 25.29
N ALA A 112 -12.85 -10.47 24.24
CA ALA A 112 -13.77 -11.58 24.37
C ALA A 112 -13.07 -12.94 24.56
N ASN A 113 -11.90 -13.14 23.96
CA ASN A 113 -11.33 -14.49 23.79
C ASN A 113 -9.90 -14.66 24.33
N LEU A 114 -9.15 -13.59 24.56
CA LEU A 114 -7.74 -13.64 24.97
C LEU A 114 -7.48 -12.76 26.20
N PRO A 115 -8.04 -13.13 27.38
CA PRO A 115 -7.99 -12.31 28.59
C PRO A 115 -6.56 -12.02 29.09
N GLN A 116 -5.57 -12.86 28.73
CA GLN A 116 -4.16 -12.64 29.06
C GLN A 116 -3.54 -11.42 28.34
N TYR A 117 -4.19 -10.90 27.29
CA TYR A 117 -3.73 -9.73 26.53
C TYR A 117 -4.68 -8.53 26.64
N LYS A 118 -5.76 -8.62 27.44
CA LYS A 118 -6.82 -7.61 27.51
C LYS A 118 -6.34 -6.21 27.94
N ASP A 119 -5.25 -6.16 28.70
CA ASP A 119 -4.68 -4.92 29.23
C ASP A 119 -3.56 -4.36 28.33
N LEU A 120 -3.18 -5.09 27.27
CA LEU A 120 -2.20 -4.60 26.30
C LEU A 120 -2.86 -3.60 25.34
N PRO A 121 -2.20 -2.47 25.03
CA PRO A 121 -2.71 -1.57 24.01
C PRO A 121 -2.73 -2.24 22.64
N VAL A 122 -3.84 -2.04 21.92
CA VAL A 122 -4.01 -2.51 20.54
C VAL A 122 -3.80 -1.35 19.58
N LEU A 123 -2.80 -1.48 18.71
CA LEU A 123 -2.51 -0.59 17.58
C LEU A 123 -2.76 -1.33 16.25
N SER A 124 -2.72 -0.60 15.13
CA SER A 124 -2.81 -1.22 13.80
C SER A 124 -1.83 -0.57 12.85
N VAL A 125 -1.34 -1.38 11.91
CA VAL A 125 -0.40 -0.95 10.87
C VAL A 125 -0.80 -1.52 9.51
N SER A 126 -0.76 -0.66 8.50
CA SER A 126 -1.06 -0.98 7.10
C SER A 126 -0.22 -0.09 6.18
N ALA A 127 -0.04 -0.53 4.94
CA ALA A 127 0.70 0.19 3.90
C ALA A 127 -0.25 0.72 2.82
N PRO A 128 0.16 1.74 2.03
CA PRO A 128 -0.53 2.10 0.80
C PRO A 128 -0.28 1.03 -0.27
N PHE A 129 -1.18 0.05 -0.38
CA PHE A 129 -1.01 -1.10 -1.29
C PHE A 129 -0.93 -0.70 -2.77
N LYS A 130 -1.61 0.38 -3.15
CA LYS A 130 -1.52 1.04 -4.45
C LYS A 130 -0.81 2.38 -4.27
N SER A 131 0.42 2.51 -4.76
CA SER A 131 1.28 3.68 -4.54
C SER A 131 2.00 4.15 -5.82
N GLY A 132 1.38 3.95 -6.98
CA GLY A 132 1.87 4.41 -8.29
C GLY A 132 2.91 3.52 -8.96
N PHE A 133 3.14 2.30 -8.47
CA PHE A 133 4.17 1.42 -9.02
C PHE A 133 3.93 1.11 -10.51
N GLN A 134 2.67 0.78 -10.85
CA GLN A 134 2.22 0.50 -12.21
C GLN A 134 1.87 1.78 -13.01
N GLY A 135 2.04 2.97 -12.42
CA GLY A 135 1.78 4.27 -13.03
C GLY A 135 0.57 5.00 -12.47
N ALA A 136 0.07 5.99 -13.21
CA ALA A 136 -0.91 6.96 -12.71
C ALA A 136 -2.25 6.37 -12.22
N ALA A 137 -2.65 5.21 -12.72
CA ALA A 137 -3.88 4.52 -12.31
C ALA A 137 -3.70 3.62 -11.08
N ASP A 138 -2.48 3.49 -10.56
CA ASP A 138 -2.12 2.58 -9.48
C ASP A 138 -2.13 3.26 -8.11
N TYR A 139 -3.17 4.05 -7.84
CA TYR A 139 -3.44 4.64 -6.53
C TYR A 139 -4.84 4.22 -6.07
N THR A 140 -5.00 4.00 -4.77
CA THR A 140 -6.33 3.95 -4.16
C THR A 140 -6.92 5.34 -4.27
N ASP A 141 -8.17 5.41 -4.71
CA ASP A 141 -8.78 6.68 -5.06
C ASP A 141 -10.30 6.62 -4.97
N VAL A 142 -10.80 6.69 -3.73
CA VAL A 142 -12.23 6.67 -3.44
C VAL A 142 -12.72 8.11 -3.26
N ALA A 143 -13.60 8.55 -4.15
CA ALA A 143 -14.19 9.88 -4.09
C ALA A 143 -15.06 10.08 -2.83
N ALA A 144 -15.26 11.34 -2.45
CA ALA A 144 -16.27 11.70 -1.45
C ALA A 144 -17.67 11.29 -1.92
N GLY A 145 -18.57 10.97 -0.99
CA GLY A 145 -19.95 10.56 -1.28
C GLY A 145 -20.24 9.12 -0.89
N ALA A 146 -21.02 8.42 -1.72
CA ALA A 146 -21.46 7.05 -1.43
C ALA A 146 -20.30 6.04 -1.49
N LEU A 147 -20.27 5.15 -0.50
CA LEU A 147 -19.36 4.01 -0.42
C LEU A 147 -20.10 2.73 -0.75
N SER A 148 -19.45 1.85 -1.51
CA SER A 148 -19.91 0.51 -1.83
C SER A 148 -18.82 -0.53 -1.52
N ILE A 149 -19.12 -1.81 -1.70
CA ILE A 149 -18.13 -2.89 -1.56
C ILE A 149 -16.89 -2.65 -2.43
N SER A 150 -17.04 -2.09 -3.64
CA SER A 150 -15.89 -1.72 -4.49
C SER A 150 -14.99 -0.66 -3.85
N SER A 151 -15.52 0.26 -3.03
CA SER A 151 -14.73 1.23 -2.28
C SER A 151 -13.81 0.54 -1.28
N ALA A 152 -14.34 -0.44 -0.53
CA ALA A 152 -13.54 -1.24 0.40
C ALA A 152 -12.49 -2.10 -0.33
N ALA A 153 -12.82 -2.62 -1.51
CA ALA A 153 -11.86 -3.35 -2.35
C ALA A 153 -10.71 -2.47 -2.86
N ASP A 154 -10.95 -1.18 -3.11
CA ASP A 154 -9.88 -0.24 -3.51
C ASP A 154 -9.01 0.20 -2.32
N LEU A 155 -9.61 0.31 -1.11
CA LEU A 155 -8.88 0.57 0.14
C LEU A 155 -8.01 -0.64 0.56
N TYR A 156 -8.49 -1.87 0.36
CA TYR A 156 -7.75 -3.09 0.65
C TYR A 156 -7.81 -4.08 -0.53
N LEU A 157 -6.80 -3.98 -1.38
CA LEU A 157 -6.70 -4.74 -2.64
C LEU A 157 -6.45 -6.24 -2.43
N TYR A 158 -5.59 -6.61 -1.48
CA TYR A 158 -5.11 -7.99 -1.34
C TYR A 158 -6.09 -8.87 -0.55
N PRO A 159 -6.21 -10.18 -0.88
CA PRO A 159 -7.05 -11.11 -0.15
C PRO A 159 -6.35 -11.62 1.14
N ASN A 160 -5.75 -10.72 1.93
CA ASN A 160 -5.09 -11.08 3.18
C ASN A 160 -6.10 -11.15 4.33
N THR A 161 -5.92 -12.10 5.24
CA THR A 161 -6.69 -12.16 6.50
C THR A 161 -6.06 -11.34 7.61
N VAL A 162 -6.86 -10.96 8.62
CA VAL A 162 -6.39 -10.17 9.77
C VAL A 162 -5.58 -11.04 10.74
N TYR A 163 -4.40 -10.56 11.13
CA TYR A 163 -3.57 -11.19 12.15
C TYR A 163 -3.32 -10.20 13.29
N ALA A 164 -3.16 -10.71 14.51
CA ALA A 164 -2.68 -9.94 15.65
C ALA A 164 -1.34 -10.50 16.11
N VAL A 165 -0.33 -9.65 16.20
CA VAL A 165 1.02 -10.00 16.67
C VAL A 165 1.34 -9.28 17.98
N LYS A 166 2.10 -9.92 18.86
CA LYS A 166 2.61 -9.29 20.10
C LYS A 166 4.05 -8.83 19.92
N VAL A 167 4.29 -7.54 20.08
CA VAL A 167 5.61 -6.90 19.92
C VAL A 167 5.82 -5.87 21.04
N ASN A 168 7.04 -5.37 21.20
CA ASN A 168 7.34 -4.29 22.15
C ASN A 168 7.68 -2.95 21.44
N GLY A 169 7.89 -1.88 22.21
CA GLY A 169 8.22 -0.57 21.66
C GLY A 169 9.53 -0.54 20.84
N ALA A 170 10.52 -1.37 21.17
CA ALA A 170 11.73 -1.51 20.35
C ALA A 170 11.41 -2.13 18.99
N ASP A 171 10.62 -3.20 18.97
CA ASP A 171 10.17 -3.84 17.73
C ASP A 171 9.38 -2.86 16.85
N ILE A 172 8.53 -2.00 17.44
CA ILE A 172 7.80 -0.96 16.70
C ILE A 172 8.77 0.03 16.04
N LYS A 173 9.81 0.47 16.77
CA LYS A 173 10.83 1.36 16.22
C LYS A 173 11.55 0.70 15.04
N ASP A 174 12.00 -0.54 15.20
CA ASP A 174 12.73 -1.26 14.15
C ASP A 174 11.85 -1.56 12.93
N TRP A 175 10.57 -1.85 13.14
CA TRP A 175 9.57 -1.98 12.08
C TRP A 175 9.47 -0.67 11.28
N LEU A 176 9.35 0.47 11.95
CA LEU A 176 9.29 1.77 11.29
C LEU A 176 10.60 2.13 10.56
N GLU A 177 11.76 1.78 11.10
CA GLU A 177 13.05 1.93 10.40
C GLU A 177 13.10 1.10 9.12
N ALA A 178 12.57 -0.13 9.15
CA ALA A 178 12.48 -0.98 7.98
C ALA A 178 11.48 -0.43 6.94
N ALA A 179 10.33 0.08 7.37
CA ALA A 179 9.36 0.75 6.50
C ALA A 179 9.97 2.01 5.85
N ALA A 180 10.82 2.74 6.58
CA ALA A 180 11.51 3.93 6.09
C ALA A 180 12.52 3.64 4.94
N LYS A 181 12.79 2.37 4.60
CA LYS A 181 13.44 1.99 3.32
C LYS A 181 12.71 2.53 2.10
N ARG A 182 11.43 2.90 2.24
CA ARG A 182 10.63 3.59 1.21
C ARG A 182 11.29 4.87 0.67
N PHE A 183 12.15 5.52 1.45
CA PHE A 183 12.77 6.78 1.07
C PHE A 183 14.25 6.64 0.71
N ASN A 184 14.74 7.40 -0.27
CA ASN A 184 16.17 7.60 -0.45
C ASN A 184 16.72 8.50 0.65
N GLN A 185 18.03 8.43 0.89
CA GLN A 185 18.68 9.43 1.74
C GLN A 185 18.81 10.75 0.98
N ILE A 186 18.41 11.85 1.59
CA ILE A 186 18.51 13.19 1.05
C ILE A 186 19.77 13.85 1.61
N ASP A 187 20.63 14.36 0.73
CA ASP A 187 21.78 15.17 1.10
C ASP A 187 21.38 16.66 1.15
N PRO A 188 21.35 17.30 2.33
CA PRO A 188 20.98 18.71 2.44
C PRO A 188 21.85 19.66 1.61
N ALA A 189 23.12 19.30 1.36
CA ALA A 189 24.07 20.15 0.64
C ALA A 189 24.01 19.97 -0.89
N LYS A 190 23.40 18.89 -1.37
CA LYS A 190 23.29 18.61 -2.80
C LYS A 190 22.35 19.61 -3.47
N THR A 191 22.86 20.32 -4.48
CA THR A 191 22.15 21.37 -5.23
C THR A 191 21.26 20.85 -6.36
N GLY A 192 21.53 19.64 -6.86
CA GLY A 192 20.70 18.99 -7.88
C GLY A 192 19.43 18.36 -7.32
N GLU A 193 18.49 18.05 -8.20
CA GLU A 193 17.26 17.31 -7.86
C GLU A 193 17.56 15.98 -7.14
N GLN A 194 16.76 15.67 -6.13
CA GLN A 194 16.88 14.45 -5.31
C GLN A 194 15.54 13.71 -5.28
N GLN A 195 15.53 12.46 -5.71
CA GLN A 195 14.35 11.60 -5.67
C GLN A 195 14.09 11.17 -4.24
N LEU A 196 12.93 11.52 -3.68
CA LEU A 196 12.50 11.15 -2.33
C LEU A 196 12.24 9.65 -2.20
N ILE A 197 11.57 9.07 -3.19
CA ILE A 197 11.07 7.69 -3.15
C ILE A 197 12.10 6.72 -3.72
N SER A 198 12.40 5.66 -2.97
CA SER A 198 13.34 4.61 -3.37
C SER A 198 12.65 3.54 -4.23
N THR A 199 13.41 2.52 -4.64
CA THR A 199 12.88 1.33 -5.31
C THR A 199 12.16 0.37 -4.36
N PHE A 200 12.16 0.64 -3.04
CA PHE A 200 11.46 -0.19 -2.07
C PHE A 200 9.94 -0.11 -2.29
N PRO A 201 9.24 -1.25 -2.47
CA PRO A 201 7.83 -1.24 -2.86
C PRO A 201 6.92 -0.52 -1.85
N GLY A 202 5.94 0.24 -2.33
CA GLY A 202 5.05 1.02 -1.46
C GLY A 202 4.13 0.18 -0.58
N TYR A 203 3.77 -1.04 -0.99
CA TYR A 203 3.06 -2.00 -0.14
C TYR A 203 3.89 -2.47 1.08
N ASN A 204 5.15 -2.05 1.19
CA ASN A 204 6.02 -2.25 2.35
C ASN A 204 6.25 -0.96 3.17
N PHE A 205 5.63 0.15 2.81
CA PHE A 205 5.67 1.35 3.64
C PHE A 205 4.55 1.28 4.68
N ASP A 206 4.79 0.49 5.72
CA ASP A 206 3.87 0.27 6.83
C ASP A 206 3.76 1.53 7.72
N MET A 207 2.53 1.95 8.02
CA MET A 207 2.24 3.21 8.70
C MET A 207 1.25 2.97 9.84
N PHE A 208 1.57 3.48 11.03
CA PHE A 208 0.58 3.71 12.07
C PHE A 208 -0.19 4.99 11.73
N THR A 209 -1.51 4.98 11.91
CA THR A 209 -2.38 6.14 11.62
C THR A 209 -3.38 6.35 12.76
N THR A 210 -2.84 6.64 13.93
CA THR A 210 -3.57 6.97 15.16
C THR A 210 -2.98 8.23 15.80
N PRO A 211 -3.79 9.12 16.41
CA PRO A 211 -3.25 10.25 17.18
C PRO A 211 -2.33 9.80 18.32
N ASP A 212 -2.49 8.57 18.83
CA ASP A 212 -1.75 8.05 19.98
C ASP A 212 -0.26 7.81 19.70
N VAL A 213 0.13 7.64 18.43
CA VAL A 213 1.52 7.40 18.01
C VAL A 213 1.99 8.60 17.21
N GLN A 214 3.13 9.17 17.59
CA GLN A 214 3.77 10.27 16.88
C GLN A 214 5.25 9.96 16.65
N TYR A 215 5.75 10.17 15.45
CA TYR A 215 7.17 10.01 15.11
C TYR A 215 7.58 10.89 13.92
N GLU A 216 8.88 11.06 13.75
CA GLU A 216 9.45 11.77 12.60
C GLU A 216 10.32 10.81 11.79
N ILE A 217 10.33 10.99 10.47
CA ILE A 217 11.25 10.29 9.55
C ILE A 217 12.29 11.30 9.08
N ASP A 218 13.53 11.17 9.55
CA ASP A 218 14.66 11.98 9.07
C ASP A 218 15.29 11.33 7.84
N VAL A 219 14.87 11.77 6.66
CA VAL A 219 15.43 11.30 5.38
C VAL A 219 16.86 11.77 5.12
N THR A 220 17.42 12.67 5.94
CA THR A 220 18.84 13.06 5.85
C THR A 220 19.76 12.03 6.49
N GLN A 221 19.23 11.15 7.34
CA GLN A 221 19.98 10.11 8.03
C GLN A 221 20.07 8.81 7.22
N PRO A 222 21.14 8.01 7.43
CA PRO A 222 21.23 6.69 6.85
C PRO A 222 20.08 5.78 7.34
N LEU A 223 19.77 4.75 6.56
CA LEU A 223 18.80 3.72 6.94
C LEU A 223 19.14 3.11 8.30
N GLY A 224 18.12 2.85 9.12
CA GLY A 224 18.28 2.35 10.49
C GLY A 224 18.50 3.46 11.54
N SER A 225 18.56 4.73 11.13
CA SER A 225 18.69 5.88 12.03
C SER A 225 17.75 7.03 11.65
N ARG A 226 16.62 6.73 11.01
CA ARG A 226 15.67 7.73 10.48
C ARG A 226 14.53 8.03 11.44
N ILE A 227 14.11 7.08 12.27
CA ILE A 227 12.96 7.27 13.16
C ILE A 227 13.38 8.08 14.38
N ARG A 228 12.80 9.27 14.52
CA ARG A 228 13.04 10.19 15.63
C ARG A 228 11.74 10.46 16.39
N ASN A 229 11.89 10.88 17.65
CA ASN A 229 10.78 11.38 18.46
C ASN A 229 9.59 10.42 18.54
N LEU A 230 9.84 9.11 18.48
CA LEU A 230 8.80 8.08 18.58
C LEU A 230 8.18 8.13 19.97
N SER A 231 6.87 8.39 20.01
CA SER A 231 6.10 8.54 21.23
C SER A 231 4.78 7.80 21.16
N TYR A 232 4.30 7.38 22.32
CA TYR A 232 2.99 6.79 22.55
C TYR A 232 2.26 7.55 23.65
N LEU A 233 1.04 8.01 23.38
CA LEU A 233 0.23 8.85 24.27
C LEU A 233 1.00 10.06 24.82
N GLY A 234 1.77 10.71 23.93
CA GLY A 234 2.56 11.91 24.25
C GLY A 234 3.83 11.68 25.07
N LYS A 235 4.16 10.42 25.41
CA LYS A 235 5.41 10.06 26.12
C LYS A 235 6.37 9.36 25.17
N PRO A 236 7.70 9.51 25.33
CA PRO A 236 8.65 8.69 24.59
C PRO A 236 8.28 7.21 24.68
N MET A 237 8.31 6.52 23.54
CA MET A 237 7.95 5.11 23.48
C MET A 237 8.85 4.29 24.41
N ASP A 238 8.25 3.59 25.36
CA ASP A 238 8.96 2.63 26.21
C ASP A 238 9.29 1.40 25.35
N THR A 239 10.59 1.10 25.24
CA THR A 239 11.10 -0.01 24.43
C THR A 239 10.68 -1.38 24.95
N ALA A 240 10.39 -1.50 26.24
CA ALA A 240 9.97 -2.74 26.89
C ALA A 240 8.44 -2.92 26.93
N GLN A 241 7.67 -1.84 26.78
CA GLN A 241 6.21 -1.90 26.79
C GLN A 241 5.71 -2.81 25.67
N GLU A 242 4.84 -3.78 26.02
CA GLU A 242 4.23 -4.70 25.07
C GLU A 242 2.96 -4.11 24.44
N PHE A 243 2.74 -4.45 23.17
CA PHE A 243 1.60 -4.04 22.36
C PHE A 243 1.05 -5.23 21.58
N VAL A 244 -0.23 -5.18 21.28
CA VAL A 244 -0.84 -6.00 20.22
C VAL A 244 -0.94 -5.15 18.96
N ILE A 245 -0.40 -5.64 17.85
CA ILE A 245 -0.50 -4.97 16.55
C ILE A 245 -1.43 -5.77 15.66
N ALA A 246 -2.55 -5.15 15.29
CA ALA A 246 -3.40 -5.62 14.20
C ALA A 246 -2.70 -5.37 12.87
N THR A 247 -2.56 -6.40 12.06
CA THR A 247 -1.93 -6.36 10.74
C THR A 247 -2.53 -7.46 9.86
N ASN A 248 -1.84 -7.85 8.80
CA ASN A 248 -2.26 -8.90 7.89
C ASN A 248 -1.39 -10.15 7.96
N ASN A 249 -1.93 -11.28 7.50
CA ASN A 249 -1.23 -12.56 7.52
C ASN A 249 0.14 -12.52 6.82
N TYR A 250 0.27 -11.85 5.66
CA TYR A 250 1.53 -11.71 4.94
C TYR A 250 2.61 -11.03 5.79
N ARG A 251 2.28 -9.89 6.41
CA ARG A 251 3.23 -9.17 7.27
C ARG A 251 3.56 -9.96 8.53
N ALA A 252 2.58 -10.62 9.13
CA ALA A 252 2.78 -11.41 10.35
C ALA A 252 3.67 -12.64 10.14
N THR A 253 3.61 -13.28 8.96
CA THR A 253 4.31 -14.55 8.70
C THR A 253 5.52 -14.44 7.76
N SER A 254 5.69 -13.31 7.08
CA SER A 254 6.78 -13.10 6.11
C SER A 254 7.45 -11.73 6.25
N GLY A 255 7.24 -11.07 7.38
CA GLY A 255 7.79 -9.77 7.74
C GLY A 255 9.14 -9.83 8.44
N ALA A 256 9.84 -10.97 8.49
CA ALA A 256 11.17 -11.09 9.14
C ALA A 256 12.21 -10.06 8.65
N SER A 257 12.02 -9.51 7.44
CA SER A 257 12.84 -8.42 6.88
C SER A 257 12.57 -7.03 7.49
N PHE A 258 11.50 -6.90 8.29
CA PHE A 258 11.16 -5.72 9.08
C PHE A 258 11.67 -5.89 10.50
N ILE A 259 11.22 -6.94 11.18
CA ILE A 259 11.72 -7.37 12.49
C ILE A 259 11.73 -8.91 12.54
N PRO A 260 12.70 -9.56 13.20
CA PRO A 260 12.78 -11.03 13.25
C PRO A 260 11.51 -11.73 13.74
N LYS A 261 10.74 -11.09 14.63
CA LYS A 261 9.50 -11.62 15.23
C LYS A 261 8.34 -11.81 14.24
N LEU A 262 8.42 -11.23 13.04
CA LEU A 262 7.38 -11.33 12.01
C LEU A 262 7.63 -12.51 11.05
N ASP A 263 8.06 -13.65 11.59
CA ASP A 263 8.18 -14.94 10.90
C ASP A 263 6.99 -15.88 11.21
N GLY A 264 5.96 -15.36 11.87
CA GLY A 264 4.78 -16.08 12.35
C GLY A 264 4.83 -16.42 13.84
N SER A 265 6.00 -16.42 14.48
CA SER A 265 6.14 -16.82 15.89
C SER A 265 5.50 -15.85 16.89
N SER A 266 5.39 -14.57 16.54
CA SER A 266 4.75 -13.55 17.38
C SER A 266 3.23 -13.42 17.20
N ALA A 267 2.64 -14.18 16.26
CA ALA A 267 1.21 -14.16 16.03
C ALA A 267 0.47 -14.76 17.24
N ILE A 268 -0.27 -13.92 17.95
CA ILE A 268 -1.12 -14.35 19.08
C ILE A 268 -2.53 -14.70 18.61
N TRP A 269 -2.90 -14.26 17.40
CA TRP A 269 -4.15 -14.65 16.75
C TRP A 269 -4.05 -14.55 15.23
N ALA A 270 -4.56 -15.57 14.55
CA ALA A 270 -4.72 -15.66 13.11
C ALA A 270 -6.21 -15.73 12.79
N SER A 271 -6.82 -14.62 12.38
CA SER A 271 -8.23 -14.62 12.00
C SER A 271 -8.44 -15.33 10.65
N PRO A 272 -9.55 -16.08 10.47
CA PRO A 272 -9.96 -16.55 9.15
C PRO A 272 -10.53 -15.43 8.27
N ASP A 273 -10.89 -14.28 8.84
CA ASP A 273 -11.62 -13.22 8.15
C ASP A 273 -10.70 -12.34 7.31
N ALA A 274 -11.12 -12.03 6.09
CA ALA A 274 -10.38 -11.16 5.19
C ALA A 274 -10.40 -9.71 5.69
N ASN A 275 -9.29 -8.99 5.53
CA ASN A 275 -9.21 -7.56 5.87
C ASN A 275 -10.28 -6.74 5.15
N ARG A 276 -10.59 -7.10 3.91
CA ARG A 276 -11.62 -6.41 3.13
C ARG A 276 -13.01 -6.54 3.78
N ASP A 277 -13.34 -7.72 4.29
CA ASP A 277 -14.63 -7.94 4.96
C ASP A 277 -14.69 -7.17 6.26
N VAL A 278 -13.59 -7.14 7.02
CA VAL A 278 -13.46 -6.31 8.23
C VAL A 278 -13.63 -4.81 7.94
N VAL A 279 -13.08 -4.31 6.83
CA VAL A 279 -13.30 -2.91 6.39
C VAL A 279 -14.76 -2.67 5.99
N ILE A 280 -15.38 -3.60 5.26
CA ILE A 280 -16.80 -3.51 4.88
C ILE A 280 -17.69 -3.41 6.13
N ASP A 281 -17.45 -4.29 7.10
CA ASP A 281 -18.25 -4.33 8.32
C ASP A 281 -18.01 -3.10 9.21
N TYR A 282 -16.78 -2.59 9.26
CA TYR A 282 -16.48 -1.33 9.94
C TYR A 282 -17.26 -0.15 9.33
N VAL A 283 -17.31 -0.03 8.00
CA VAL A 283 -18.05 1.04 7.33
C VAL A 283 -19.57 0.87 7.52
N LYS A 284 -20.09 -0.36 7.44
CA LYS A 284 -21.52 -0.62 7.72
C LYS A 284 -21.92 -0.24 9.14
N LYS A 285 -21.03 -0.48 10.12
CA LYS A 285 -21.23 -0.09 11.52
C LYS A 285 -21.09 1.42 11.71
N ASN A 286 -20.19 2.06 10.97
CA ASN A 286 -19.89 3.49 11.02
C ASN A 286 -20.31 4.16 9.70
N VAL A 287 -21.62 4.23 9.46
CA VAL A 287 -22.23 4.56 8.16
C VAL A 287 -21.83 5.92 7.57
N SER A 288 -21.31 6.82 8.40
CA SER A 288 -20.82 8.15 8.02
C SER A 288 -19.34 8.28 8.38
N ILE A 289 -18.48 8.03 7.41
CA ILE A 289 -17.03 8.20 7.51
C ILE A 289 -16.68 9.68 7.32
N THR A 290 -15.82 10.23 8.16
CA THR A 290 -15.45 11.67 8.09
C THR A 290 -13.95 11.84 8.11
N ARG A 291 -13.45 12.92 7.47
CA ARG A 291 -12.01 13.18 7.46
C ARG A 291 -11.44 13.31 8.87
N THR A 292 -12.12 14.06 9.73
CA THR A 292 -11.67 14.34 11.10
C THR A 292 -11.52 13.09 11.93
N ALA A 293 -12.42 12.10 11.76
CA ALA A 293 -12.36 10.86 12.52
C ALA A 293 -11.51 9.78 11.84
N ASN A 294 -11.47 9.73 10.50
CA ASN A 294 -11.03 8.56 9.76
C ASN A 294 -9.91 8.81 8.73
N GLY A 295 -9.45 10.06 8.55
CA GLY A 295 -8.45 10.39 7.52
C GLY A 295 -7.54 11.57 7.83
N SER A 296 -7.40 11.97 9.09
CA SER A 296 -6.57 13.11 9.53
C SER A 296 -5.52 12.80 10.60
N ALA A 297 -5.34 11.53 10.99
CA ALA A 297 -4.34 11.12 11.97
C ALA A 297 -2.93 11.19 11.36
N LYS A 298 -2.31 12.36 11.46
CA LYS A 298 -0.92 12.60 11.07
C LYS A 298 0.03 12.04 12.13
N SER A 299 0.14 10.71 12.21
CA SER A 299 1.03 10.02 13.16
C SER A 299 2.51 10.22 12.85
N TRP A 300 2.84 10.73 11.67
CA TRP A 300 4.21 11.04 11.32
C TRP A 300 4.31 12.23 10.38
N LYS A 301 5.52 12.77 10.32
CA LYS A 301 5.97 13.78 9.38
C LYS A 301 7.45 13.56 9.08
N PHE A 302 7.99 14.21 8.05
CA PHE A 302 9.44 14.27 7.90
C PHE A 302 10.05 15.18 8.98
N THR A 303 11.25 14.85 9.43
CA THR A 303 12.06 15.78 10.24
C THR A 303 12.38 17.00 9.38
N PRO A 304 12.09 18.23 9.83
CA PRO A 304 12.37 19.41 9.01
C PRO A 304 13.85 19.56 8.64
N ALA A 305 14.13 19.83 7.37
CA ALA A 305 15.47 20.02 6.84
C ALA A 305 15.48 21.07 5.71
N LYS A 306 16.50 21.93 5.70
CA LYS A 306 16.77 22.82 4.56
C LYS A 306 17.61 22.07 3.55
N THR A 307 17.18 22.04 2.28
CA THR A 307 17.92 21.41 1.19
C THR A 307 18.36 22.46 0.17
N ALA A 308 19.57 22.33 -0.36
CA ALA A 308 20.08 23.22 -1.40
C ALA A 308 19.43 22.96 -2.77
N GLY A 309 19.07 21.69 -3.05
CA GLY A 309 18.35 21.26 -4.24
C GLY A 309 16.92 20.81 -3.94
N ASP A 310 16.15 20.62 -5.00
CA ASP A 310 14.77 20.17 -4.93
C ASP A 310 14.67 18.70 -4.52
N VAL A 311 13.81 18.41 -3.54
CA VAL A 311 13.38 17.05 -3.21
C VAL A 311 12.08 16.78 -3.94
N VAL A 312 12.06 15.73 -4.77
CA VAL A 312 10.95 15.46 -5.69
C VAL A 312 10.45 14.03 -5.58
N PHE A 313 9.23 13.80 -6.03
CA PHE A 313 8.62 12.48 -6.16
C PHE A 313 7.58 12.47 -7.28
N SER A 314 7.25 11.28 -7.79
CA SER A 314 6.19 11.11 -8.77
C SER A 314 4.86 10.79 -8.08
N SER A 315 3.78 11.37 -8.58
CA SER A 315 2.41 11.00 -8.19
C SER A 315 1.43 11.12 -9.36
N GLY A 316 0.15 10.82 -9.13
CA GLY A 316 -0.91 10.91 -10.14
C GLY A 316 -0.94 12.29 -10.82
N PRO A 317 -1.32 12.35 -12.11
CA PRO A 317 -1.36 13.61 -12.85
C PRO A 317 -2.49 14.52 -12.35
N GLY A 318 -2.23 15.82 -12.27
CA GLY A 318 -3.24 16.82 -11.84
C GLY A 318 -3.73 16.65 -10.40
N ALA A 319 -2.96 15.99 -9.54
CA ALA A 319 -3.37 15.57 -8.21
C ALA A 319 -3.11 16.62 -7.09
N LEU A 320 -2.57 17.80 -7.39
CA LEU A 320 -2.21 18.78 -6.34
C LEU A 320 -3.39 19.15 -5.43
N GLY A 321 -4.62 19.19 -5.97
CA GLY A 321 -5.83 19.43 -5.17
C GLY A 321 -6.10 18.35 -4.11
N VAL A 322 -5.65 17.10 -4.33
CA VAL A 322 -5.75 16.01 -3.35
C VAL A 322 -4.79 16.27 -2.18
N ALA A 323 -3.54 16.68 -2.45
CA ALA A 323 -2.59 17.07 -1.41
C ALA A 323 -3.10 18.24 -0.56
N GLN A 324 -3.67 19.27 -1.22
CA GLN A 324 -4.25 20.43 -0.55
C GLN A 324 -5.44 20.06 0.33
N ALA A 325 -6.34 19.20 -0.17
CA ALA A 325 -7.45 18.67 0.62
C ALA A 325 -6.98 17.83 1.81
N ALA A 326 -5.78 17.24 1.73
CA ALA A 326 -5.11 16.55 2.83
C ALA A 326 -4.37 17.46 3.82
N GLY A 327 -4.39 18.78 3.58
CA GLY A 327 -3.67 19.75 4.42
C GLY A 327 -2.16 19.59 4.30
N LEU A 328 -1.66 19.18 3.12
CA LEU A 328 -0.24 19.14 2.79
C LEU A 328 0.16 20.44 2.09
N ALA A 329 0.62 21.42 2.87
CA ALA A 329 1.02 22.74 2.38
C ALA A 329 2.47 22.80 1.87
N ASN A 330 3.20 21.70 1.98
CA ASN A 330 4.61 21.55 1.61
C ASN A 330 4.81 20.79 0.28
N VAL A 331 3.74 20.57 -0.50
CA VAL A 331 3.79 19.91 -1.80
C VAL A 331 3.41 20.89 -2.91
N SER A 332 4.16 20.89 -4.01
CA SER A 332 3.86 21.68 -5.21
C SER A 332 4.11 20.88 -6.48
N LEU A 333 3.33 21.11 -7.53
CA LEU A 333 3.61 20.53 -8.85
C LEU A 333 4.90 21.16 -9.44
N LEU A 334 5.83 20.32 -9.90
CA LEU A 334 7.07 20.78 -10.54
C LEU A 334 6.97 20.69 -12.06
N VAL A 335 6.62 19.50 -12.59
CA VAL A 335 6.35 19.29 -14.02
C VAL A 335 5.15 18.35 -14.22
N ALA A 336 4.35 18.62 -15.25
CA ALA A 336 3.12 17.89 -15.54
C ALA A 336 3.37 16.43 -15.97
N ASP A 337 4.50 16.15 -16.61
CA ASP A 337 4.96 14.81 -16.98
C ASP A 337 6.33 14.60 -16.33
N ASP A 338 6.49 13.51 -15.59
CA ASP A 338 7.76 13.15 -14.95
C ASP A 338 8.78 12.51 -15.91
N GLY A 339 8.38 12.23 -17.15
CA GLY A 339 9.21 11.64 -18.20
C GLY A 339 9.42 10.13 -18.05
N SER A 340 8.75 9.47 -17.10
CA SER A 340 8.87 8.02 -16.87
C SER A 340 8.10 7.17 -17.88
N GLY A 341 7.21 7.79 -18.66
CA GLY A 341 6.27 7.10 -19.55
C GLY A 341 5.14 6.37 -18.82
N LYS A 342 5.00 6.57 -17.50
CA LYS A 342 3.93 5.98 -16.65
C LYS A 342 2.70 6.89 -16.47
N GLY A 343 2.69 8.05 -17.13
CA GLY A 343 1.61 9.03 -17.08
C GLY A 343 1.50 9.79 -15.75
N THR A 344 2.57 9.81 -14.96
CA THR A 344 2.64 10.47 -13.65
C THR A 344 3.20 11.89 -13.77
N SER A 345 2.86 12.76 -12.82
CA SER A 345 3.44 14.09 -12.68
C SER A 345 4.55 14.10 -11.63
N LYS A 346 5.50 15.01 -11.76
CA LYS A 346 6.56 15.23 -10.78
C LYS A 346 6.15 16.35 -9.82
N TYR A 347 6.21 16.06 -8.53
CA TYR A 347 5.93 17.00 -7.45
C TYR A 347 7.21 17.29 -6.68
N LYS A 348 7.30 18.49 -6.12
CA LYS A 348 8.33 18.92 -5.17
C LYS A 348 7.78 18.87 -3.75
N LEU A 349 8.59 18.40 -2.82
CA LEU A 349 8.37 18.42 -1.38
C LEU A 349 9.30 19.46 -0.74
N ASP A 350 8.73 20.39 0.02
CA ASP A 350 9.46 21.34 0.86
C ASP A 350 9.70 20.72 2.24
N LEU A 351 10.87 20.12 2.44
CA LEU A 351 11.25 19.52 3.73
C LEU A 351 11.46 20.53 4.86
N SER A 352 11.43 21.83 4.60
CA SER A 352 11.63 22.84 5.66
C SER A 352 10.37 23.11 6.49
N LYS A 353 9.23 22.55 6.08
CA LYS A 353 7.89 22.80 6.64
C LYS A 353 7.29 21.60 7.34
#